data_AF-A0A8G2DVU0-F1
#
_entry.id   AF-A0A8G2DVU0-F1
#
_cell.length_a   1.000
_cell.length_b   1.000
_cell.length_c   1.000
_cell.angle_alpha   90.00
_cell.angle_beta   90.00
_cell.angle_gamma   90.00
#
_symmetry.space_group_name_H-M   'P 1'
#
loop_
_entity.id
_entity.type
_entity.pdbx_description
1 polymer ?
#
loop_
_entity_poly.entity_id
_entity_poly.type
_entity_poly.pdbx_seq_one_letter_code
_entity_poly.pdbx_strand_id
1 'polypeptide(L)'
;MSGTLHYGLFCCGRSARNLYCFDAATSLKTNSHRFTNSSKNPLWRWILPTMALQRYSPIGCTAWTRSKQVSINYGEGQLFTAEGERKYLTHGEAKALLAVARKADRQTRLFCRLLYYTGCRVSEGLQITPRRLDMETGRVVFRTLKRRRTVFRGVPLPHRFLAELLAFAQSAELGSDDRLFPWCRQTAWRRIRALMEVVSHGVV
;
A
#
# COMPACT_ATOMS: atom_id res chain seq x y z
N MET A 1 51.94 40.04 0.77
CA MET A 1 50.56 40.49 0.50
C MET A 1 49.61 39.66 1.34
N SER A 2 48.81 40.37 2.12
CA SER A 2 47.97 40.00 3.25
C SER A 2 46.74 39.16 2.90
N GLY A 3 46.30 38.32 3.86
CA GLY A 3 44.97 37.68 3.81
C GLY A 3 44.74 36.54 4.80
N THR A 4 44.72 36.85 6.10
CA THR A 4 44.25 36.00 7.22
C THR A 4 42.70 36.04 7.23
N LEU A 5 41.91 34.97 7.47
CA LEU A 5 41.42 34.54 8.79
C LEU A 5 40.26 33.51 8.71
N HIS A 6 40.15 32.75 9.81
CA HIS A 6 38.96 32.21 10.51
C HIS A 6 38.39 30.79 10.24
N TYR A 7 38.46 30.01 11.32
CA TYR A 7 37.84 28.72 11.65
C TYR A 7 36.32 28.82 11.89
N GLY A 8 35.61 27.69 11.76
CA GLY A 8 34.29 27.47 12.36
C GLY A 8 33.79 26.02 12.26
N LEU A 9 33.84 25.27 13.36
CA LEU A 9 32.99 24.08 13.62
C LEU A 9 31.57 24.55 14.00
N PHE A 10 30.51 23.84 13.60
CA PHE A 10 29.53 23.16 14.50
C PHE A 10 28.26 22.63 13.74
N CYS A 11 27.94 21.37 14.05
CA CYS A 11 26.62 20.74 14.31
C CYS A 11 25.36 20.88 13.43
N CYS A 12 24.82 19.69 13.11
CA CYS A 12 23.48 19.15 13.47
C CYS A 12 22.23 19.97 13.11
N GLY A 13 21.31 19.39 12.31
CA GLY A 13 19.99 20.00 12.14
C GLY A 13 19.05 19.34 11.14
N ARG A 14 18.35 18.31 11.62
CA ARG A 14 17.12 17.72 11.06
C ARG A 14 15.99 18.76 10.99
N SER A 15 15.41 19.11 9.83
CA SER A 15 14.00 19.58 9.72
C SER A 15 13.52 19.86 8.28
N ALA A 16 12.19 19.87 8.13
CA ALA A 16 11.33 20.34 7.03
C ALA A 16 11.28 19.41 5.79
N ARG A 17 10.19 18.68 5.47
CA ARG A 17 8.74 18.92 5.64
C ARG A 17 8.27 20.28 5.11
N ASN A 18 7.99 20.34 3.81
CA ASN A 18 6.69 20.78 3.27
C ASN A 18 6.73 20.81 1.74
N LEU A 19 5.67 20.32 1.10
CA LEU A 19 4.89 21.03 0.07
C LEU A 19 3.85 20.08 -0.52
N TYR A 20 2.60 20.53 -0.48
CA TYR A 20 1.47 20.38 -1.41
C TYR A 20 0.23 20.70 -0.55
N CYS A 21 -0.21 21.96 -0.46
CA CYS A 21 -1.00 22.76 -1.43
C CYS A 21 -2.44 22.24 -1.61
N PHE A 22 -3.34 23.23 -1.74
CA PHE A 22 -4.80 23.19 -1.96
C PHE A 22 -5.65 23.15 -0.68
N ASP A 23 -6.60 24.06 -0.44
CA ASP A 23 -7.02 25.25 -1.18
C ASP A 23 -7.99 26.07 -0.29
N ALA A 24 -8.45 27.21 -0.81
CA ALA A 24 -9.55 28.07 -0.34
C ALA A 24 -9.13 29.34 0.43
N ALA A 25 -8.78 30.34 -0.36
CA ALA A 25 -8.85 31.74 -0.01
C ALA A 25 -10.31 32.23 -0.01
N THR A 26 -10.73 32.95 1.02
CA THR A 26 -11.70 34.04 0.86
C THR A 26 -11.42 35.14 1.90
N SER A 27 -10.70 36.16 1.42
CA SER A 27 -10.93 37.59 1.63
C SER A 27 -11.65 38.05 2.92
N LEU A 28 -10.99 38.87 3.75
CA LEU A 28 -11.21 40.32 3.82
C LEU A 28 -10.56 40.95 5.07
N LYS A 29 -9.91 42.09 4.80
CA LYS A 29 -9.80 43.29 5.66
C LYS A 29 -8.92 43.25 6.91
N THR A 30 -7.76 43.89 6.75
CA THR A 30 -7.22 44.95 7.62
C THR A 30 -8.21 45.50 8.64
N ASN A 31 -7.84 45.59 9.92
CA ASN A 31 -7.20 46.81 10.44
C ASN A 31 -6.77 46.61 11.89
N SER A 32 -5.67 47.29 12.21
CA SER A 32 -5.20 47.66 13.53
C SER A 32 -6.31 48.03 14.51
N HIS A 33 -6.12 47.71 15.79
CA HIS A 33 -6.16 48.70 16.88
C HIS A 33 -5.57 48.12 18.16
N ARG A 34 -4.47 48.76 18.56
CA ARG A 34 -3.87 48.84 19.90
C ARG A 34 -4.94 49.14 20.96
N PHE A 35 -4.99 48.39 22.06
CA PHE A 35 -5.35 48.94 23.38
C PHE A 35 -4.82 48.08 24.53
N THR A 36 -4.66 48.75 25.65
CA THR A 36 -3.69 48.54 26.73
C THR A 36 -4.19 47.68 27.88
N ASN A 37 -3.24 46.94 28.46
CA ASN A 37 -2.94 46.69 29.87
C ASN A 37 -4.05 46.66 30.95
N SER A 38 -3.88 45.65 31.83
CA SER A 38 -4.23 45.65 33.26
C SER A 38 -5.70 45.51 33.65
N SER A 39 -6.05 44.39 34.27
CA SER A 39 -6.32 44.37 35.72
C SER A 39 -6.85 43.02 36.22
N LYS A 40 -6.28 42.59 37.36
CA LYS A 40 -6.96 42.01 38.53
C LYS A 40 -7.69 40.65 38.40
N ASN A 41 -7.02 39.64 39.00
CA ASN A 41 -7.56 38.53 39.82
C ASN A 41 -8.80 38.93 40.68
N PRO A 42 -9.56 38.04 41.37
CA PRO A 42 -9.60 36.56 41.43
C PRO A 42 -11.07 36.02 41.45
N LEU A 43 -11.30 34.80 42.00
CA LEU A 43 -12.55 34.22 42.52
C LEU A 43 -13.13 33.03 41.74
N TRP A 44 -12.54 31.86 41.98
CA TRP A 44 -13.18 30.57 41.85
C TRP A 44 -14.19 30.38 42.99
N ARG A 45 -15.50 30.34 42.70
CA ARG A 45 -16.46 29.74 43.63
C ARG A 45 -17.80 29.41 42.98
N TRP A 46 -18.20 28.14 43.20
CA TRP A 46 -19.50 27.52 42.95
C TRP A 46 -19.79 27.22 41.45
N ILE A 47 -20.36 26.09 41.02
CA ILE A 47 -21.44 25.28 41.60
C ILE A 47 -21.27 23.82 41.08
N LEU A 48 -21.32 22.85 42.00
CA LEU A 48 -21.61 21.45 41.68
C LEU A 48 -23.12 21.27 41.50
N PRO A 49 -23.58 20.50 40.51
CA PRO A 49 -24.82 19.76 40.62
C PRO A 49 -24.51 18.27 40.77
N THR A 50 -24.80 17.78 41.97
CA THR A 50 -25.39 16.46 42.25
C THR A 50 -26.32 16.01 41.13
N MET A 51 -26.08 14.84 40.50
CA MET A 51 -27.13 13.90 40.06
C MET A 51 -26.53 12.53 39.69
N ALA A 52 -27.28 11.49 40.05
CA ALA A 52 -27.28 10.13 39.49
C ALA A 52 -26.13 9.17 39.86
N LEU A 53 -26.29 8.53 41.02
CA LEU A 53 -25.83 7.15 41.26
C LEU A 53 -26.58 6.20 40.31
N GLN A 54 -26.04 6.01 39.12
CA GLN A 54 -26.47 4.96 38.22
C GLN A 54 -25.68 3.69 38.55
N ARG A 55 -26.37 2.71 39.14
CA ARG A 55 -25.89 1.35 39.36
C ARG A 55 -25.37 0.79 38.02
N TYR A 56 -24.05 0.71 37.88
CA TYR A 56 -23.45 -0.06 36.79
C TYR A 56 -23.35 -1.52 37.25
N SER A 57 -24.17 -2.37 36.64
CA SER A 57 -24.13 -3.81 36.76
C SER A 57 -22.77 -4.33 36.23
N PRO A 58 -22.06 -5.22 36.95
CA PRO A 58 -20.92 -5.91 36.38
C PRO A 58 -21.47 -6.97 35.43
N ILE A 59 -21.65 -6.60 34.16
CA ILE A 59 -21.85 -7.59 33.11
C ILE A 59 -20.58 -8.42 33.08
N GLY A 60 -20.74 -9.66 33.57
CA GLY A 60 -19.67 -10.62 33.70
C GLY A 60 -18.89 -10.76 32.41
N CYS A 61 -17.58 -10.91 32.58
CA CYS A 61 -16.72 -11.55 31.60
C CYS A 61 -17.26 -12.96 31.34
N THR A 62 -18.25 -13.08 30.47
CA THR A 62 -18.55 -14.36 29.85
C THR A 62 -17.36 -14.72 28.99
N ALA A 63 -16.79 -15.87 29.35
CA ALA A 63 -15.72 -16.57 28.69
C ALA A 63 -15.54 -16.15 27.23
N TRP A 64 -14.40 -15.51 26.94
CA TRP A 64 -13.83 -15.58 25.59
C TRP A 64 -13.77 -17.06 25.24
N THR A 65 -14.71 -17.51 24.41
CA THR A 65 -14.60 -18.79 23.74
C THR A 65 -13.24 -18.76 23.07
N ARG A 66 -12.38 -19.68 23.51
CA ARG A 66 -11.04 -19.92 22.99
C ARG A 66 -11.19 -20.12 21.49
N SER A 67 -11.10 -19.03 20.73
CA SER A 67 -11.02 -19.07 19.29
C SER A 67 -9.88 -20.03 19.01
N LYS A 68 -10.17 -21.12 18.28
CA LYS A 68 -9.17 -22.14 17.94
C LYS A 68 -7.93 -21.39 17.49
N GLN A 69 -6.86 -21.43 18.29
CA GLN A 69 -5.56 -20.95 17.87
C GLN A 69 -5.21 -21.82 16.69
N VAL A 70 -5.47 -21.31 15.47
CA VAL A 70 -4.89 -21.87 14.26
C VAL A 70 -3.41 -21.60 14.43
N SER A 71 -2.68 -22.63 14.87
CA SER A 71 -1.23 -22.61 14.90
C SER A 71 -0.77 -22.49 13.46
N ILE A 72 -0.47 -21.26 13.04
CA ILE A 72 0.17 -21.02 11.76
C ILE A 72 1.61 -21.52 11.93
N ASN A 73 1.83 -22.80 11.66
CA ASN A 73 3.18 -23.34 11.54
C ASN A 73 3.88 -22.52 10.47
N TYR A 74 4.86 -21.71 10.86
CA TYR A 74 5.84 -21.11 9.94
C TYR A 74 6.79 -22.23 9.47
N GLY A 75 6.22 -23.29 8.91
CA GLY A 75 6.94 -24.42 8.38
C GLY A 75 7.69 -23.99 7.12
N GLU A 76 8.92 -24.48 7.01
CA GLU A 76 9.69 -24.60 5.78
C GLU A 76 8.76 -24.93 4.60
N GLY A 77 9.08 -24.42 3.40
CA GLY A 77 8.21 -24.35 2.21
C GLY A 77 7.55 -25.65 1.75
N GLN A 78 6.62 -26.18 2.53
CA GLN A 78 5.85 -27.38 2.26
C GLN A 78 4.84 -27.08 1.17
N LEU A 79 4.90 -27.86 0.09
CA LEU A 79 3.98 -27.80 -1.05
C LEU A 79 2.55 -28.23 -0.69
N PHE A 80 2.39 -28.96 0.41
CA PHE A 80 1.12 -29.48 0.90
C PHE A 80 0.77 -28.90 2.28
N THR A 81 -0.51 -28.85 2.63
CA THR A 81 -0.97 -28.52 3.99
C THR A 81 -0.75 -29.71 4.94
N ALA A 82 -1.03 -29.52 6.24
CA ALA A 82 -0.93 -30.61 7.22
C ALA A 82 -1.92 -31.75 6.90
N GLU A 83 -3.01 -31.42 6.20
CA GLU A 83 -4.07 -32.32 5.74
C GLU A 83 -3.76 -32.97 4.38
N GLY A 84 -2.64 -32.61 3.73
CA GLY A 84 -2.25 -33.14 2.43
C GLY A 84 -2.75 -32.33 1.22
N GLU A 85 -3.37 -31.18 1.42
CA GLU A 85 -3.91 -30.36 0.33
C GLU A 85 -2.83 -29.55 -0.39
N ARG A 86 -2.96 -29.37 -1.71
CA ARG A 86 -1.96 -28.62 -2.51
C ARG A 86 -2.00 -27.12 -2.20
N LYS A 87 -0.83 -26.49 -2.06
CA LYS A 87 -0.69 -25.02 -1.89
C LYS A 87 -0.37 -24.27 -3.19
N TYR A 88 -0.39 -24.96 -4.33
CA TYR A 88 -0.13 -24.39 -5.65
C TYR A 88 -1.27 -24.74 -6.60
N LEU A 89 -1.40 -23.93 -7.65
CA LEU A 89 -2.41 -24.12 -8.67
C LEU A 89 -1.95 -25.11 -9.74
N THR A 90 -2.89 -25.93 -10.21
CA THR A 90 -2.76 -26.68 -11.45
C THR A 90 -2.84 -25.77 -12.67
N HIS A 91 -2.43 -26.29 -13.83
CA HIS A 91 -2.58 -25.59 -15.09
C HIS A 91 -4.06 -25.27 -15.42
N GLY A 92 -4.98 -26.19 -15.11
CA GLY A 92 -6.41 -26.01 -15.31
C GLY A 92 -6.97 -24.86 -14.46
N GLU A 93 -6.67 -24.86 -13.16
CA GLU A 93 -7.08 -23.80 -12.24
C GLU A 93 -6.45 -22.44 -12.63
N ALA A 94 -5.18 -22.42 -13.04
CA ALA A 94 -4.53 -21.19 -13.49
C ALA A 94 -5.16 -20.63 -14.77
N LYS A 95 -5.60 -21.50 -15.70
CA LYS A 95 -6.35 -21.09 -16.90
C LYS A 95 -7.75 -20.59 -16.56
N ALA A 96 -8.44 -21.24 -15.61
CA ALA A 96 -9.72 -20.79 -15.10
C ALA A 96 -9.59 -19.41 -14.42
N LEU A 97 -8.52 -19.18 -13.66
CA LEU A 97 -8.21 -17.88 -13.05
C LEU A 97 -8.06 -16.78 -14.10
N LEU A 98 -7.36 -17.03 -15.20
CA LEU A 98 -7.26 -16.08 -16.31
C LEU A 98 -8.63 -15.82 -16.96
N ALA A 99 -9.48 -16.85 -17.07
CA ALA A 99 -10.81 -16.69 -17.63
C ALA A 99 -11.71 -15.82 -16.73
N VAL A 100 -11.69 -16.03 -15.42
CA VAL A 100 -12.41 -15.22 -14.42
C VAL A 100 -11.87 -13.78 -14.41
N ALA A 101 -10.54 -13.61 -14.46
CA ALA A 101 -9.90 -12.30 -14.48
C ALA A 101 -10.34 -11.42 -15.66
N ARG A 102 -10.83 -12.01 -16.78
CA ARG A 102 -11.37 -11.22 -17.90
C ARG A 102 -12.59 -10.38 -17.52
N LYS A 103 -13.39 -10.85 -16.56
CA LYS A 103 -14.60 -10.18 -16.05
C LYS A 103 -14.30 -9.16 -14.94
N ALA A 104 -13.08 -9.15 -14.40
CA ALA A 104 -12.65 -8.20 -13.38
C ALA A 104 -12.34 -6.81 -13.96
N ASP A 105 -12.16 -5.83 -13.08
CA ASP A 105 -11.69 -4.50 -13.49
C ASP A 105 -10.34 -4.58 -14.23
N ARG A 106 -10.09 -3.59 -15.10
CA ARG A 106 -8.94 -3.57 -16.00
C ARG A 106 -7.61 -3.74 -15.27
N GLN A 107 -7.41 -3.06 -14.13
CA GLN A 107 -6.17 -3.15 -13.36
C GLN A 107 -5.99 -4.55 -12.78
N THR A 108 -7.04 -5.12 -12.16
CA THR A 108 -6.99 -6.47 -11.57
C THR A 108 -6.69 -7.53 -12.63
N ARG A 109 -7.32 -7.42 -13.81
CA ARG A 109 -7.07 -8.30 -14.95
C ARG A 109 -5.61 -8.27 -15.41
N LEU A 110 -5.06 -7.06 -15.60
CA LEU A 110 -3.67 -6.88 -16.02
C LEU A 110 -2.69 -7.40 -14.98
N PHE A 111 -2.93 -7.10 -13.70
CA PHE A 111 -2.09 -7.57 -12.61
C PHE A 111 -2.11 -9.09 -12.47
N CYS A 112 -3.28 -9.73 -12.56
CA CYS A 112 -3.42 -11.18 -12.56
C CYS A 112 -2.63 -11.83 -13.71
N ARG A 113 -2.76 -11.28 -14.94
CA ARG A 113 -1.99 -11.75 -16.10
C ARG A 113 -0.49 -11.58 -15.93
N LEU A 114 -0.06 -10.47 -15.34
CA LEU A 114 1.37 -10.24 -15.04
C LEU A 114 1.91 -11.32 -14.10
N LEU A 115 1.20 -11.63 -13.02
CA LEU A 115 1.59 -12.69 -12.09
C LEU A 115 1.64 -14.05 -12.79
N TYR A 116 0.63 -14.36 -13.61
CA TYR A 116 0.55 -15.61 -14.37
C TYR A 116 1.75 -15.79 -15.32
N TYR A 117 2.08 -14.78 -16.12
CA TYR A 117 3.16 -14.91 -17.11
C TYR A 117 4.56 -14.88 -16.48
N THR A 118 4.77 -14.09 -15.42
CA THR A 118 6.12 -13.83 -14.89
C THR A 118 6.48 -14.64 -13.66
N GLY A 119 5.49 -15.14 -12.91
CA GLY A 119 5.71 -15.72 -11.59
C GLY A 119 6.37 -14.76 -10.60
N CYS A 120 6.31 -13.44 -10.83
CA CYS A 120 6.96 -12.47 -9.96
C CYS A 120 6.30 -12.42 -8.57
N ARG A 121 7.04 -11.94 -7.56
CA ARG A 121 6.43 -11.68 -6.25
C ARG A 121 5.47 -10.51 -6.37
N VAL A 122 4.35 -10.56 -5.64
CA VAL A 122 3.35 -9.48 -5.60
C VAL A 122 3.99 -8.10 -5.40
N SER A 123 4.94 -7.97 -4.47
CA SER A 123 5.63 -6.70 -4.20
C SER A 123 6.59 -6.25 -5.30
N GLU A 124 7.14 -7.18 -6.09
CA GLU A 124 7.95 -6.85 -7.28
C GLU A 124 7.02 -6.34 -8.40
N GLY A 125 5.89 -7.02 -8.63
CA GLY A 125 4.87 -6.62 -9.59
C GLY A 125 4.24 -5.25 -9.30
N LEU A 126 4.10 -4.87 -8.03
CA LEU A 126 3.60 -3.55 -7.64
C LEU A 126 4.61 -2.40 -7.84
N GLN A 127 5.89 -2.71 -8.06
CA GLN A 127 6.93 -1.71 -8.29
C GLN A 127 7.24 -1.48 -9.77
N ILE A 128 6.46 -2.07 -10.68
CA ILE A 128 6.66 -1.86 -12.11
C ILE A 128 6.19 -0.46 -12.52
N THR A 129 6.92 0.12 -13.46
CA THR A 129 6.66 1.42 -14.04
C THR A 129 6.74 1.29 -15.57
N PRO A 130 6.16 2.23 -16.34
CA PRO A 130 6.25 2.21 -17.80
C PRO A 130 7.69 2.10 -18.31
N ARG A 131 8.65 2.82 -17.68
CA ARG A 131 10.08 2.77 -18.02
C ARG A 131 10.69 1.37 -17.96
N ARG A 132 10.12 0.45 -17.17
CA ARG A 132 10.64 -0.92 -16.99
C ARG A 132 10.05 -1.93 -17.98
N LEU A 133 9.18 -1.48 -18.87
CA LEU A 133 8.63 -2.29 -19.95
C LEU A 133 9.50 -2.07 -21.20
N ASP A 134 10.26 -3.09 -21.56
CA ASP A 134 11.12 -3.07 -22.74
C ASP A 134 10.40 -3.76 -23.90
N MET A 135 9.91 -2.93 -24.82
CA MET A 135 9.23 -3.39 -26.04
C MET A 135 10.18 -3.92 -27.10
N GLU A 136 11.43 -3.48 -27.10
CA GLU A 136 12.43 -3.90 -28.08
C GLU A 136 12.88 -5.33 -27.80
N THR A 137 13.19 -5.63 -26.53
CA THR A 137 13.65 -6.96 -26.14
C THR A 137 12.53 -7.89 -25.66
N GLY A 138 11.28 -7.41 -25.62
CA GLY A 138 10.10 -8.17 -25.20
C GLY A 138 10.14 -8.59 -23.73
N ARG A 139 10.61 -7.72 -22.83
CA ARG A 139 10.88 -8.05 -21.43
C ARG A 139 10.32 -7.01 -20.46
N VAL A 140 9.98 -7.46 -19.25
CA VAL A 140 9.76 -6.59 -18.09
C VAL A 140 10.94 -6.71 -17.13
N VAL A 141 11.42 -5.57 -16.65
CA VAL A 141 12.54 -5.52 -15.72
C VAL A 141 12.03 -5.39 -14.28
N PHE A 142 12.32 -6.39 -13.44
CA PHE A 142 11.98 -6.37 -12.02
C PHE A 142 13.19 -6.04 -11.15
N ARG A 143 12.98 -5.20 -10.13
CA ARG A 143 13.91 -5.06 -9.01
C ARG A 143 13.69 -6.20 -8.02
N THR A 144 14.69 -7.05 -7.83
CA THR A 144 14.61 -8.17 -6.88
C THR A 144 14.74 -7.66 -5.46
N LEU A 145 13.73 -7.89 -4.62
CA LEU A 145 13.65 -7.31 -3.28
C LEU A 145 14.40 -8.11 -2.20
N LYS A 146 14.55 -9.42 -2.38
CA LYS A 146 15.19 -10.31 -1.40
C LYS A 146 16.68 -10.47 -1.67
N ARG A 147 17.42 -9.36 -1.80
CA ARG A 147 18.89 -9.35 -1.98
C ARG A 147 19.50 -8.16 -1.24
N ARG A 148 20.72 -8.34 -0.69
CA ARG A 148 21.46 -7.28 0.03
C ARG A 148 21.86 -6.11 -0.87
N ARG A 149 22.11 -6.38 -2.15
CA ARG A 149 22.40 -5.38 -3.20
C ARG A 149 21.19 -5.26 -4.12
N THR A 150 21.01 -4.09 -4.72
CA THR A 150 19.98 -3.88 -5.74
C THR A 150 20.32 -4.70 -6.98
N VAL A 151 19.51 -5.72 -7.28
CA VAL A 151 19.67 -6.59 -8.45
C VAL A 151 18.41 -6.52 -9.29
N PHE A 152 18.60 -6.40 -10.61
CA PHE A 152 17.51 -6.41 -11.58
C PHE A 152 17.51 -7.72 -12.36
N ARG A 153 16.32 -8.16 -12.77
CA ARG A 153 16.16 -9.29 -13.68
C ARG A 153 15.13 -8.96 -14.76
N GLY A 154 15.45 -9.26 -16.01
CA GLY A 154 14.51 -9.19 -17.12
C GLY A 154 13.73 -10.50 -17.22
N VAL A 155 12.41 -10.42 -17.30
CA VAL A 155 11.53 -11.58 -17.52
C VAL A 155 10.83 -11.40 -18.87
N PRO A 156 10.90 -12.40 -19.78
CA PRO A 156 10.24 -12.30 -21.07
C PRO A 156 8.71 -12.25 -20.90
N LEU A 157 8.06 -11.41 -21.71
CA LEU A 157 6.61 -11.29 -21.78
C LEU A 157 6.17 -11.29 -23.25
N PRO A 158 4.95 -11.79 -23.57
CA PRO A 158 4.42 -11.65 -24.91
C PRO A 158 4.30 -10.16 -25.31
N HIS A 159 4.80 -9.78 -26.49
CA HIS A 159 4.76 -8.40 -27.00
C HIS A 159 3.35 -7.79 -26.94
N ARG A 160 2.32 -8.55 -27.30
CA ARG A 160 0.90 -8.14 -27.20
C ARG A 160 0.50 -7.69 -25.79
N PHE A 161 1.05 -8.34 -24.76
CA PHE A 161 0.73 -8.02 -23.38
C PHE A 161 1.53 -6.82 -22.87
N LEU A 162 2.78 -6.67 -23.31
CA LEU A 162 3.56 -5.46 -23.04
C LEU A 162 2.89 -4.21 -23.66
N ALA A 163 2.45 -4.31 -24.90
CA ALA A 163 1.70 -3.24 -25.57
C ALA A 163 0.42 -2.88 -24.80
N GLU A 164 -0.31 -3.87 -24.28
CA GLU A 164 -1.51 -3.64 -23.46
C GLU A 164 -1.21 -2.93 -22.14
N LEU A 165 -0.08 -3.26 -21.48
CA LEU A 165 0.37 -2.58 -20.27
C LEU A 165 0.77 -1.12 -20.55
N LEU A 166 1.45 -0.86 -21.66
CA LEU A 166 1.81 0.50 -22.09
C LEU A 166 0.58 1.32 -22.48
N ALA A 167 -0.34 0.75 -23.25
CA ALA A 167 -1.61 1.39 -23.59
C ALA A 167 -2.44 1.70 -22.33
N PHE A 168 -2.38 0.81 -21.32
CA PHE A 168 -2.97 1.10 -20.02
C PHE A 168 -2.30 2.30 -19.33
N ALA A 169 -0.97 2.35 -19.28
CA ALA A 169 -0.24 3.48 -18.71
C ALA A 169 -0.60 4.80 -19.39
N GLN A 170 -0.64 4.81 -20.73
CA GLN A 170 -1.03 5.98 -21.52
C GLN A 170 -2.47 6.41 -21.22
N SER A 171 -3.42 5.48 -21.22
CA SER A 171 -4.83 5.80 -20.93
C SER A 171 -5.10 6.25 -19.50
N ALA A 172 -4.18 5.96 -18.58
CA ALA A 172 -4.22 6.39 -17.19
C ALA A 172 -3.30 7.60 -16.93
N GLU A 173 -2.76 8.21 -18.00
CA GLU A 173 -1.88 9.39 -17.96
C GLU A 173 -0.68 9.23 -17.00
N LEU A 174 -0.15 8.02 -16.90
CA LEU A 174 0.96 7.70 -16.00
C LEU A 174 2.29 8.20 -16.57
N GLY A 175 3.07 8.87 -15.76
CA GLY A 175 4.45 9.21 -16.05
C GLY A 175 5.36 7.98 -16.10
N SER A 176 6.56 8.16 -16.66
CA SER A 176 7.50 7.05 -16.89
C SER A 176 7.93 6.28 -15.63
N ASP A 177 7.95 6.97 -14.49
CA ASP A 177 8.37 6.44 -13.19
C ASP A 177 7.18 6.16 -12.25
N ASP A 178 5.95 6.40 -12.71
CA ASP A 178 4.74 6.09 -11.95
C ASP A 178 4.47 4.59 -11.93
N ARG A 179 3.88 4.12 -10.84
CA ARG A 179 3.53 2.70 -10.69
C ARG A 179 2.30 2.39 -11.53
N LEU A 180 2.38 1.34 -12.34
CA LEU A 180 1.22 0.86 -13.10
C LEU A 180 0.05 0.44 -12.19
N PHE A 181 0.36 -0.09 -11.01
CA PHE A 181 -0.64 -0.50 -10.03
C PHE A 181 -0.41 0.25 -8.70
N PRO A 182 -1.14 1.35 -8.45
CA PRO A 182 -0.95 2.20 -7.27
C PRO A 182 -1.60 1.60 -6.03
N TRP A 183 -1.30 0.33 -5.73
CA TRP A 183 -1.89 -0.42 -4.62
C TRP A 183 -0.83 -0.80 -3.59
N CYS A 184 -1.28 -0.97 -2.34
CA CYS A 184 -0.49 -1.67 -1.35
C CYS A 184 -0.56 -3.19 -1.56
N ARG A 185 0.36 -3.92 -0.94
CA ARG A 185 0.43 -5.39 -1.03
C ARG A 185 -0.87 -6.08 -0.58
N GLN A 186 -1.53 -5.55 0.44
CA GLN A 186 -2.77 -6.13 0.98
C GLN A 186 -3.92 -6.03 -0.04
N THR A 187 -4.08 -4.88 -0.69
CA THR A 187 -5.10 -4.69 -1.73
C THR A 187 -4.87 -5.62 -2.92
N ALA A 188 -3.62 -5.74 -3.38
CA ALA A 188 -3.28 -6.67 -4.45
C ALA A 188 -3.61 -8.13 -4.07
N TRP A 189 -3.28 -8.55 -2.85
CA TRP A 189 -3.63 -9.88 -2.35
C TRP A 189 -5.13 -10.10 -2.26
N ARG A 190 -5.91 -9.15 -1.72
CA ARG A 190 -7.38 -9.25 -1.64
C ARG A 190 -8.01 -9.40 -3.02
N ARG A 191 -7.55 -8.62 -4.00
CA ARG A 191 -8.03 -8.69 -5.39
C ARG A 191 -7.79 -10.07 -6.01
N ILE A 192 -6.58 -10.61 -5.88
CA ILE A 192 -6.26 -11.95 -6.41
C ILE A 192 -7.02 -13.05 -5.65
N ARG A 193 -7.15 -12.93 -4.33
CA ARG A 193 -7.92 -13.87 -3.52
C ARG A 193 -9.39 -13.91 -3.93
N ALA A 194 -10.01 -12.76 -4.18
CA ALA A 194 -11.40 -12.70 -4.64
C ALA A 194 -11.59 -13.45 -5.98
N LEU A 195 -10.63 -13.36 -6.91
CA LEU A 195 -10.68 -14.14 -8.15
C LEU A 195 -10.55 -15.64 -7.88
N MET A 196 -9.66 -16.02 -6.97
CA MET A 196 -9.43 -17.42 -6.58
C MET A 196 -10.64 -18.06 -5.91
N GLU A 197 -11.37 -17.31 -5.09
CA GLU A 197 -12.63 -17.76 -4.48
C GLU A 197 -13.65 -18.11 -5.57
N VAL A 198 -13.80 -17.26 -6.59
CA VAL A 198 -14.68 -17.56 -7.74
C VAL A 198 -14.24 -18.81 -8.50
N VAL A 199 -12.93 -19.01 -8.72
CA VAL A 199 -12.42 -20.23 -9.36
C VAL A 199 -12.73 -21.46 -8.53
N SER A 200 -12.54 -21.39 -7.21
CA SER A 200 -12.75 -22.53 -6.31
C SER A 200 -14.23 -22.94 -6.23
N HIS A 201 -15.17 -21.99 -6.36
CA HIS A 201 -16.61 -22.27 -6.37
C HIS A 201 -17.16 -22.68 -7.74
N GLY A 202 -16.44 -22.40 -8.83
CA GLY A 202 -16.85 -22.73 -10.21
C GLY A 202 -16.15 -23.94 -10.81
N VAL A 203 -15.24 -24.57 -10.07
CA VAL A 203 -14.56 -25.83 -10.43
C VAL A 203 -15.08 -26.91 -9.47
N VAL A 204 -16.35 -27.27 -9.64
CA VAL A 204 -16.99 -28.45 -9.03
C VAL A 204 -17.87 -29.09 -10.10
#